data_AF-A0A3B9LQW0-F1
#
_entry.id   AF-A0A3B9LQW0-F1
#
_cell.length_a   1.000
_cell.length_b   1.000
_cell.length_c   1.000
_cell.angle_alpha   90.00
_cell.angle_beta   90.00
_cell.angle_gamma   90.00
#
_symmetry.space_group_name_H-M   'P 1'
#
loop_
_entity.id
_entity.type
_entity.pdbx_description
1 polymer ?
#
loop_
_entity_poly.entity_id
_entity_poly.type
_entity_poly.pdbx_seq_one_letter_code
_entity_poly.pdbx_strand_id
1 'polypeptide(L)'
;MSEQIKELPVPGLTTTDKLRMLLDITKKISRSLDLQEVLNLVMDTLDSLIPYDAAGIFVVKCVDESAVAEGEEPCVFQAEAVRGYDIDELTNLHLKLGEGLIGKVALTAEPITSP
;
A
#
# COMPACT_ATOMS: atom_id res chain seq x y z
N MET A 1 -34.68 -49.96 -12.24
CA MET A 1 -33.54 -49.42 -11.49
C MET A 1 -33.27 -48.06 -12.09
N SER A 2 -33.91 -47.03 -11.54
CA SER A 2 -33.88 -45.66 -12.06
C SER A 2 -33.35 -44.79 -10.93
N GLU A 3 -32.05 -44.51 -10.96
CA GLU A 3 -31.41 -43.65 -9.97
C GLU A 3 -31.83 -42.21 -10.23
N GLN A 4 -32.70 -41.69 -9.36
CA GLN A 4 -32.98 -40.27 -9.26
C GLN A 4 -31.73 -39.58 -8.72
N ILE A 5 -31.13 -38.71 -9.54
CA ILE A 5 -30.10 -37.78 -9.09
C ILE A 5 -30.76 -36.82 -8.10
N LYS A 6 -30.44 -37.01 -6.83
CA LYS A 6 -30.84 -36.14 -5.73
C LYS A 6 -30.09 -34.82 -5.90
N GLU A 7 -30.74 -33.81 -6.49
CA GLU A 7 -30.25 -32.44 -6.47
C GLU A 7 -30.06 -32.02 -5.01
N LEU A 8 -28.80 -31.91 -4.59
CA LEU A 8 -28.43 -31.27 -3.34
C LEU A 8 -28.78 -29.77 -3.50
N PRO A 9 -29.53 -29.17 -2.56
CA PRO A 9 -29.84 -27.76 -2.64
C PRO A 9 -28.54 -27.00 -2.42
N VAL A 10 -27.95 -26.49 -3.50
CA VAL A 10 -26.88 -25.50 -3.42
C VAL A 10 -27.51 -24.32 -2.69
N PRO A 11 -27.07 -23.95 -1.48
CA PRO A 11 -27.66 -22.83 -0.76
C PRO A 11 -27.55 -21.61 -1.67
N GLY A 12 -28.70 -21.10 -2.13
CA GLY A 12 -28.71 -19.92 -2.97
C GLY A 12 -27.99 -18.82 -2.21
N LEU A 13 -26.81 -18.40 -2.70
CA LEU A 13 -26.03 -17.36 -2.06
C LEU A 13 -26.96 -16.19 -1.74
N THR A 14 -27.01 -15.81 -0.47
CA THR A 14 -27.85 -14.70 -0.04
C THR A 14 -27.40 -13.44 -0.78
N THR A 15 -28.30 -12.47 -0.97
CA THR A 15 -27.94 -11.19 -1.62
C THR A 15 -26.74 -10.54 -0.94
N THR A 16 -26.63 -10.70 0.38
CA THR A 16 -25.49 -10.29 1.20
C THR A 16 -24.18 -11.01 0.86
N ASP A 17 -24.20 -12.31 0.58
CA ASP A 17 -23.00 -13.06 0.20
C ASP A 17 -22.52 -12.66 -1.19
N LYS A 18 -23.46 -12.44 -2.13
CA LYS A 18 -23.16 -11.91 -3.45
C LYS A 18 -22.54 -10.51 -3.37
N LEU A 19 -23.10 -9.62 -2.55
CA LEU A 19 -22.56 -8.26 -2.34
C LEU A 19 -21.17 -8.28 -1.70
N ARG A 20 -20.92 -9.15 -0.73
CA ARG A 20 -19.57 -9.33 -0.13
C ARG A 20 -18.57 -9.85 -1.15
N MET A 21 -18.97 -10.81 -1.98
CA MET A 21 -18.11 -11.38 -3.01
C MET A 21 -17.80 -10.35 -4.10
N LEU A 22 -18.77 -9.53 -4.48
CA LEU A 22 -18.58 -8.42 -5.42
C LEU A 22 -17.67 -7.34 -4.84
N LEU A 23 -17.83 -6.99 -3.56
CA LEU A 23 -16.92 -6.09 -2.85
C LEU A 23 -15.50 -6.67 -2.78
N ASP A 24 -15.35 -7.96 -2.54
CA ASP A 24 -14.05 -8.63 -2.45
C ASP A 24 -13.36 -8.72 -3.82
N ILE A 25 -14.12 -8.96 -4.90
CA ILE A 25 -13.65 -8.88 -6.27
C ILE A 25 -13.25 -7.45 -6.63
N THR A 26 -14.10 -6.45 -6.34
CA THR A 26 -13.76 -5.04 -6.58
C THR A 26 -12.53 -4.63 -5.78
N LYS A 27 -12.39 -5.04 -4.51
CA LYS A 27 -11.18 -4.81 -3.71
C LYS A 27 -9.95 -5.51 -4.29
N LYS A 28 -10.10 -6.72 -4.83
CA LYS A 28 -9.02 -7.45 -5.51
C LYS A 28 -8.61 -6.80 -6.83
N ILE A 29 -9.57 -6.28 -7.60
CA ILE A 29 -9.33 -5.52 -8.85
C ILE A 29 -8.73 -4.15 -8.52
N SER A 30 -9.23 -3.44 -7.51
CA SER A 30 -8.62 -2.21 -7.00
C SER A 30 -7.23 -2.45 -6.40
N ARG A 31 -6.95 -3.66 -5.89
CA ARG A 31 -5.59 -4.10 -5.53
C ARG A 31 -4.74 -4.50 -6.73
N SER A 32 -5.34 -4.79 -7.89
CA SER A 32 -4.62 -5.02 -9.15
C SER A 32 -4.50 -3.76 -10.01
N LEU A 33 -5.10 -2.64 -9.58
CA LEU A 33 -4.72 -1.33 -10.08
C LEU A 33 -3.26 -1.14 -9.68
N ASP A 34 -2.43 -0.83 -10.65
CA ASP A 34 -1.00 -0.63 -10.46
C ASP A 34 -0.80 0.34 -9.30
N LEU A 35 -0.11 -0.13 -8.23
CA LEU A 35 0.16 0.69 -7.05
C LEU A 35 0.79 2.02 -7.47
N GLN A 36 1.64 1.99 -8.50
CA GLN A 36 2.27 3.17 -9.06
C GLN A 36 1.23 4.12 -9.68
N GLU A 37 0.25 3.61 -10.42
CA GLU A 37 -0.80 4.44 -11.03
C GLU A 37 -1.67 5.12 -9.96
N VAL A 38 -2.03 4.39 -8.90
CA VAL A 38 -2.84 4.95 -7.80
C VAL A 38 -2.07 6.02 -7.03
N LEU A 39 -0.81 5.73 -6.68
CA LEU A 39 0.01 6.68 -5.94
C LEU A 39 0.27 7.94 -6.77
N ASN A 40 0.51 7.82 -8.07
CA ASN A 40 0.64 8.96 -8.97
C ASN A 40 -0.65 9.79 -9.04
N LEU A 41 -1.82 9.16 -9.13
CA LEU A 41 -3.11 9.85 -9.14
C LEU A 41 -3.38 10.64 -7.84
N VAL A 42 -2.97 10.09 -6.69
CA VAL A 42 -3.07 10.80 -5.41
C VAL A 42 -2.21 12.06 -5.44
N MET A 43 -0.99 11.97 -5.96
CA MET A 43 -0.07 13.10 -6.09
C MET A 43 -0.59 14.18 -7.05
N ASP A 44 -1.20 13.78 -8.16
CA ASP A 44 -1.89 14.70 -9.09
C ASP A 44 -3.05 15.43 -8.42
N THR A 45 -3.85 14.71 -7.63
CA THR A 45 -4.98 15.31 -6.94
C THR A 45 -4.52 16.30 -5.87
N LEU A 46 -3.44 15.99 -5.14
CA LEU A 46 -2.86 16.89 -4.15
C LEU A 46 -2.32 18.18 -4.79
N ASP A 47 -1.72 18.08 -5.98
CA ASP A 47 -1.19 19.23 -6.71
C ASP A 47 -2.29 20.24 -7.07
N SER A 48 -3.48 19.71 -7.41
CA SER A 48 -4.65 20.55 -7.69
C SER A 48 -5.25 21.25 -6.45
N LEU A 49 -5.04 20.70 -5.25
CA LEU A 49 -5.65 21.16 -4.01
C LEU A 49 -4.76 22.09 -3.21
N ILE A 50 -3.45 21.83 -3.18
CA ILE A 50 -2.48 22.55 -2.37
C ILE A 50 -1.21 22.75 -3.19
N PRO A 51 -0.73 23.98 -3.40
CA PRO A 51 0.55 24.20 -4.04
C PRO A 51 1.67 23.67 -3.13
N TYR A 52 2.50 22.76 -3.65
CA TYR A 52 3.70 22.25 -2.99
C TYR A 52 4.86 22.21 -3.99
N ASP A 53 6.09 22.36 -3.50
CA ASP A 53 7.29 22.30 -4.35
C ASP A 53 7.77 20.85 -4.56
N ALA A 54 7.64 20.02 -3.51
CA ALA A 54 8.02 18.60 -3.57
C ALA A 54 7.17 17.76 -2.61
N ALA A 55 6.85 16.54 -3.03
CA ALA A 55 6.10 15.58 -2.22
C ALA A 55 6.53 14.14 -2.56
N GLY A 56 6.44 13.24 -1.60
CA GLY A 56 6.86 11.84 -1.78
C GLY A 56 6.07 10.88 -0.90
N ILE A 57 5.77 9.70 -1.44
CA ILE A 57 5.12 8.60 -0.77
C ILE A 57 6.13 7.46 -0.63
N PHE A 58 6.37 7.07 0.61
CA PHE A 58 7.30 6.02 0.98
C PHE A 58 6.55 4.83 1.58
N VAL A 59 6.93 3.62 1.19
CA VAL A 59 6.40 2.37 1.74
C VAL A 59 7.47 1.70 2.58
N VAL A 60 7.11 1.32 3.79
CA VAL A 60 7.98 0.56 4.68
C VAL A 60 7.89 -0.91 4.32
N LYS A 61 9.01 -1.50 3.90
CA LYS A 61 9.13 -2.94 3.69
C LYS A 61 9.98 -3.50 4.82
N CYS A 62 9.33 -4.25 5.71
CA CYS A 62 10.00 -5.00 6.75
C CYS A 62 10.16 -6.45 6.33
N VAL A 63 11.38 -6.96 6.46
CA VAL A 63 11.74 -8.37 6.30
C VAL A 63 12.07 -8.95 7.67
N ASP A 64 11.83 -10.25 7.85
CA ASP A 64 12.13 -10.95 9.09
C ASP A 64 13.63 -10.86 9.41
N GLU A 65 13.99 -10.57 10.66
CA GLU A 65 15.38 -10.41 11.12
C GLU A 65 16.28 -11.62 10.79
N SER A 66 15.70 -12.81 10.61
CA SER A 66 16.40 -14.05 10.23
C SER A 66 16.76 -14.14 8.73
N ALA A 67 16.16 -13.29 7.90
CA ALA A 67 16.39 -13.23 6.45
C ALA A 67 17.28 -12.05 6.04
N VAL A 68 17.68 -11.19 6.99
CA VAL A 68 18.50 -10.00 6.75
C VAL A 68 19.97 -10.39 6.81
N ALA A 69 20.76 -10.01 5.80
CA ALA A 69 22.20 -10.22 5.82
C ALA A 69 22.86 -9.44 6.97
N GLU A 70 23.97 -9.95 7.53
CA GLU A 70 24.70 -9.25 8.58
C GLU A 70 25.09 -7.83 8.12
N GLY A 71 24.47 -6.80 8.71
CA GLY A 71 24.69 -5.39 8.39
C GLY A 71 23.59 -4.71 7.57
N GLU A 72 22.57 -5.44 7.12
CA GLU A 72 21.36 -4.86 6.53
C GLU A 72 20.28 -4.60 7.59
N GLU A 73 19.34 -3.70 7.29
CA GLU A 73 18.29 -3.32 8.24
C GLU A 73 16.98 -4.05 7.98
N PRO A 74 16.27 -4.48 9.05
CA PRO A 74 15.06 -5.28 8.91
C PRO A 74 13.88 -4.50 8.32
N CYS A 75 13.86 -3.17 8.41
CA CYS A 75 12.83 -2.33 7.83
C CYS A 75 13.45 -1.21 7.02
N VAL A 76 13.21 -1.21 5.71
CA VAL A 76 13.67 -0.18 4.78
C VAL A 76 12.50 0.62 4.22
N PHE A 77 12.67 1.93 4.12
CA PHE A 77 11.74 2.80 3.40
C PHE A 77 12.08 2.77 1.92
N GLN A 78 11.10 2.44 1.09
CA GLN A 78 11.21 2.54 -0.36
C GLN A 78 10.33 3.68 -0.85
N ALA A 79 10.92 4.63 -1.58
CA ALA A 79 10.15 5.64 -2.28
C ALA A 79 9.36 4.98 -3.41
N GLU A 80 8.03 5.04 -3.35
CA GLU A 80 7.16 4.48 -4.39
C GLU A 80 6.67 5.57 -5.35
N ALA A 81 6.46 6.80 -4.88
CA ALA A 81 6.13 7.94 -5.75
C ALA A 81 6.79 9.21 -5.23
N VAL A 82 7.46 9.97 -6.09
CA VAL A 82 8.14 11.22 -5.72
C VAL A 82 7.90 12.29 -6.79
N ARG A 83 7.71 13.53 -6.35
CA ARG A 83 7.59 14.72 -7.19
C ARG A 83 8.43 15.86 -6.62
N GLY A 84 9.07 16.61 -7.50
CA GLY A 84 9.93 17.74 -7.12
C GLY A 84 11.27 17.35 -6.48
N TYR A 85 11.52 16.04 -6.30
CA TYR A 85 12.79 15.49 -5.85
C TYR A 85 13.58 14.91 -7.02
N ASP A 86 14.91 14.99 -6.98
CA ASP A 86 15.76 14.19 -7.87
C ASP A 86 15.62 12.71 -7.48
N ILE A 87 15.00 11.94 -8.37
CA ILE A 87 14.60 10.54 -8.15
C ILE A 87 15.82 9.68 -7.78
N ASP A 88 16.99 10.00 -8.34
CA ASP A 88 18.24 9.29 -8.10
C ASP A 88 18.74 9.42 -6.64
N GLU A 89 18.40 10.52 -5.96
CA GLU A 89 18.78 10.73 -4.55
C GLU A 89 17.82 10.02 -3.57
N LEU A 90 16.53 9.92 -3.90
CA LEU A 90 15.53 9.30 -3.03
C LEU A 90 15.45 7.78 -3.18
N THR A 91 15.78 7.25 -4.36
CA THR A 91 15.73 5.79 -4.61
C THR A 91 16.77 5.03 -3.78
N ASN A 92 17.86 5.70 -3.37
CA ASN A 92 18.92 5.14 -2.51
C ASN A 92 18.79 5.53 -1.02
N LEU A 93 17.68 6.15 -0.62
CA LEU A 93 17.51 6.66 0.74
C LEU A 93 17.12 5.53 1.70
N HIS A 94 18.10 4.83 2.22
CA HIS A 94 17.91 3.88 3.32
C HIS A 94 17.76 4.65 4.65
N LEU A 95 16.51 4.96 5.01
CA LEU A 95 16.20 5.55 6.31
C LEU A 95 15.93 4.47 7.36
N LYS A 96 16.49 4.66 8.56
CA LYS A 96 16.19 3.83 9.72
C LYS A 96 14.77 4.05 10.23
N LEU A 97 14.10 2.98 10.61
CA LEU A 97 12.85 3.07 11.36
C LEU A 97 13.11 3.80 12.70
N GLY A 98 12.50 4.98 12.87
CA GLY A 98 12.71 5.84 14.03
C GLY A 98 13.78 6.93 13.90
N GLU A 99 14.49 7.00 12.77
CA GLU A 99 15.41 8.11 12.49
C GLU A 99 14.75 9.20 11.63
N GLY A 100 15.07 10.46 11.92
CA GLY A 100 14.52 11.61 11.21
C GLY A 100 13.02 11.81 11.43
N LEU A 101 12.45 12.76 10.70
CA LEU A 101 11.01 13.07 10.78
C LEU A 101 10.16 11.91 10.25
N ILE A 102 10.55 11.32 9.12
CA ILE A 102 9.83 10.22 8.47
C ILE A 102 9.82 8.98 9.37
N GLY A 103 10.96 8.60 9.95
CA GLY A 103 11.05 7.46 10.87
C GLY A 103 10.24 7.68 12.15
N LYS A 104 10.22 8.92 12.69
CA LYS A 104 9.39 9.25 13.85
C LYS A 104 7.89 9.19 13.54
N VAL A 105 7.46 9.71 12.39
CA VAL A 105 6.05 9.59 11.95
C VAL A 105 5.68 8.13 11.74
N ALA A 106 6.55 7.32 11.14
CA ALA A 106 6.30 5.89 10.93
C ALA A 106 6.12 5.11 12.24
N LEU A 107 6.87 5.46 13.30
CA LEU A 107 6.72 4.83 14.61
C LEU A 107 5.51 5.33 15.41
N THR A 108 5.25 6.63 15.37
CA THR A 108 4.20 7.26 16.21
C THR A 108 2.82 7.20 15.56
N ALA A 109 2.75 7.04 14.24
CA ALA A 109 1.54 7.20 13.42
C ALA A 109 0.84 8.56 13.60
N GLU A 110 1.57 9.57 14.09
CA GLU A 110 1.07 10.94 14.28
C GLU A 110 1.69 11.87 13.22
N PRO A 111 0.91 12.79 12.63
CA PRO A 111 1.42 13.75 11.67
C PRO A 111 2.34 14.77 12.36
N ILE A 112 3.49 15.05 11.75
CA ILE A 112 4.41 16.10 12.20
C ILE A 112 4.45 17.20 11.16
N THR A 113 4.17 18.43 11.59
CA THR A 113 4.37 19.64 10.79
C THR A 113 5.49 20.46 11.43
N SER A 114 6.50 20.82 10.64
CA SER A 114 7.54 21.76 11.05
C SER A 114 7.30 23.09 10.33
N PRO A 115 7.38 24.24 11.03
CA PRO A 115 7.35 25.56 10.40
C PRO A 115 8.64 25.87 9.63
#